data_AF-A1ZDV1-F1
#
_entry.id   AF-A1ZDV1-F1
#
_cell.length_a   1.000
_cell.length_b   1.000
_cell.length_c   1.000
_cell.angle_alpha   90.00
_cell.angle_beta   90.00
_cell.angle_gamma   90.00
#
_symmetry.space_group_name_H-M   'P 1'
#
loop_
_entity.id
_entity.type
_entity.pdbx_description
1 polymer ?
#
loop_
_entity_poly.entity_id
_entity_poly.type
_entity_poly.pdbx_seq_one_letter_code
_entity_poly.pdbx_strand_id
1 'polypeptide(L)'
;MICLYITYANKFMKTPHPSHLQNLEHDIQWLAQVIQARYDFLQGGKTQQVSYVPVRFQVKTPEGDRLFKVEHPAVHLQAPVKEVVIPVYQENKEDLIKVPQGKKEYFAVLKVAATVHLIALDADNDWAQVWVPNQDNAYLIDQNLIVQGTNQQGLQGWVKLSDTNIPSGYHPDLTEEEFNKAKKDWAPELQTLITANIPLRKSYLQWQDFYNNQNVLAVTVPEPVAKDSVYGTFIEDNKLTLPDRLLLILLLLPHLQPGKLEEMLKDKFSSLDIGNTYNPDYPGIIPNGLMFIFLLAGNHIERRLEVVNFMMQDSVLLNQGIIQMEQDSPSSPLMSGRLRLHPDYVKQFVLNQS
;
A
#
# COMPACT_ATOMS: atom_id res chain seq x y z
N MET A 1 4.78 -57.43 -36.99
CA MET A 1 4.12 -56.22 -36.45
C MET A 1 5.13 -55.09 -36.56
N ILE A 2 4.97 -54.20 -37.54
CA ILE A 2 5.93 -53.12 -37.80
C ILE A 2 5.59 -51.98 -36.84
N CYS A 3 6.46 -51.71 -35.86
CA CYS A 3 6.37 -50.51 -35.04
C CYS A 3 6.90 -49.33 -35.85
N LEU A 4 5.98 -48.55 -36.42
CA LEU A 4 6.29 -47.23 -36.99
C LEU A 4 6.50 -46.25 -35.84
N TYR A 5 7.76 -45.85 -35.59
CA TYR A 5 8.04 -44.66 -34.81
C TYR A 5 7.69 -43.44 -35.66
N ILE A 6 6.53 -42.82 -35.37
CA ILE A 6 6.23 -41.49 -35.88
C ILE A 6 7.13 -40.51 -35.12
N THR A 7 8.28 -40.19 -35.71
CA THR A 7 9.05 -39.01 -35.32
C THR A 7 8.31 -37.80 -35.85
N TYR A 8 7.50 -37.15 -35.01
CA TYR A 8 6.96 -35.84 -35.33
C TYR A 8 8.14 -34.88 -35.49
N ALA A 9 8.41 -34.49 -36.74
CA ALA A 9 9.36 -33.45 -37.04
C ALA A 9 8.91 -32.15 -36.36
N ASN A 10 9.74 -31.61 -35.46
CA ASN A 10 9.68 -30.26 -34.88
C ASN A 10 9.89 -29.16 -35.96
N LYS A 11 9.13 -29.22 -37.07
CA LYS A 11 9.32 -28.34 -38.23
C LYS A 11 8.16 -27.39 -38.51
N PHE A 12 7.14 -27.34 -37.66
CA PHE A 12 5.90 -26.63 -37.99
C PHE A 12 5.57 -25.40 -37.12
N MET A 13 6.30 -25.13 -36.03
CA MET A 13 6.04 -23.93 -35.22
C MET A 13 7.36 -23.24 -34.87
N LYS A 14 7.56 -22.02 -35.37
CA LYS A 14 8.64 -21.15 -34.87
C LYS A 14 8.28 -20.77 -33.43
N THR A 15 9.09 -21.19 -32.47
CA THR A 15 8.94 -20.76 -31.09
C THR A 15 9.32 -19.27 -30.98
N PRO A 16 8.50 -18.43 -30.33
CA PRO A 16 8.88 -17.06 -30.01
C PRO A 16 10.19 -17.02 -29.23
N HIS A 17 10.96 -15.94 -29.38
CA HIS A 17 12.20 -15.79 -28.62
C HIS A 17 11.88 -15.69 -27.11
N PRO A 18 12.68 -16.30 -26.21
CA PRO A 18 12.38 -16.30 -24.77
C PRO A 18 12.20 -14.91 -24.15
N SER A 19 12.99 -13.91 -24.56
CA SER A 19 12.86 -12.53 -24.06
C SER A 19 11.52 -11.89 -24.46
N HIS A 20 10.99 -12.24 -25.65
CA HIS A 20 9.69 -11.78 -26.09
C HIS A 20 8.56 -12.36 -25.24
N LEU A 21 8.61 -13.67 -24.98
CA LEU A 21 7.65 -14.32 -24.10
C LEU A 21 7.71 -13.75 -22.69
N GLN A 22 8.92 -13.56 -22.15
CA GLN A 22 9.14 -12.99 -20.82
C GLN A 22 8.51 -11.61 -20.66
N ASN A 23 8.72 -10.70 -21.62
CA ASN A 23 8.13 -9.36 -21.54
C ASN A 23 6.60 -9.40 -21.53
N LEU A 24 6.00 -10.26 -22.37
CA LEU A 24 4.54 -10.42 -22.41
C LEU A 24 4.02 -11.00 -21.08
N GLU A 25 4.65 -12.05 -20.56
CA GLU A 25 4.24 -12.66 -19.28
C GLU A 25 4.35 -11.68 -18.11
N HIS A 26 5.44 -10.91 -18.05
CA HIS A 26 5.62 -9.88 -17.03
C HIS A 26 4.53 -8.80 -17.11
N ASP A 27 4.18 -8.32 -18.30
CA ASP A 27 3.15 -7.28 -18.46
C ASP A 27 1.74 -7.82 -18.19
N ILE A 28 1.46 -9.09 -18.50
CA ILE A 28 0.20 -9.75 -18.12
C ILE A 28 0.09 -9.84 -16.60
N GLN A 29 1.16 -10.21 -15.91
CA GLN A 29 1.20 -10.24 -14.45
C GLN A 29 1.03 -8.83 -13.86
N TRP A 30 1.67 -7.84 -14.45
CA TRP A 30 1.53 -6.44 -14.05
C TRP A 30 0.08 -5.93 -14.23
N LEU A 31 -0.57 -6.23 -15.35
CA LEU A 31 -1.99 -5.93 -15.55
C LEU A 31 -2.87 -6.58 -14.48
N ALA A 32 -2.61 -7.83 -14.12
CA ALA A 32 -3.32 -8.52 -13.04
C ALA A 32 -3.15 -7.81 -11.68
N GLN A 33 -1.93 -7.34 -11.38
CA GLN A 33 -1.65 -6.57 -10.16
C GLN A 33 -2.38 -5.21 -10.16
N VAL A 34 -2.42 -4.52 -11.29
CA VAL A 34 -3.19 -3.26 -11.45
C VAL A 34 -4.69 -3.49 -11.23
N ILE A 35 -5.26 -4.55 -11.82
CA ILE A 35 -6.65 -4.95 -11.61
C ILE A 35 -6.91 -5.25 -10.13
N GLN A 36 -6.02 -6.01 -9.48
CA GLN A 36 -6.16 -6.32 -8.07
C GLN A 36 -6.07 -5.07 -7.19
N ALA A 37 -5.12 -4.17 -7.45
CA ALA A 37 -4.98 -2.92 -6.71
C ALA A 37 -6.25 -2.03 -6.83
N ARG A 38 -6.81 -1.91 -8.04
CA ARG A 38 -8.07 -1.19 -8.24
C ARG A 38 -9.22 -1.82 -7.46
N TYR A 39 -9.31 -3.14 -7.42
CA TYR A 39 -10.30 -3.84 -6.61
C TYR A 39 -10.12 -3.56 -5.13
N ASP A 40 -8.90 -3.64 -4.62
CA ASP A 40 -8.61 -3.36 -3.21
C ASP A 40 -8.99 -1.92 -2.83
N PHE A 41 -8.75 -0.94 -3.71
CA PHE A 41 -9.18 0.45 -3.50
C PHE A 41 -10.70 0.59 -3.36
N LEU A 42 -11.48 -0.14 -4.18
CA LEU A 42 -12.95 -0.12 -4.12
C LEU A 42 -13.51 -0.77 -2.86
N GLN A 43 -12.86 -1.83 -2.37
CA GLN A 43 -13.25 -2.51 -1.13
C GLN A 43 -12.89 -1.70 0.13
N GLY A 44 -12.34 -0.49 -0.02
CA GLY A 44 -11.85 0.32 1.10
C GLY A 44 -10.63 -0.32 1.76
N GLY A 45 -9.78 -0.96 0.94
CA GLY A 45 -8.63 -1.77 1.33
C GLY A 45 -7.90 -1.21 2.54
N LYS A 46 -8.09 -1.90 3.67
CA LYS A 46 -7.26 -1.74 4.86
C LYS A 46 -5.85 -2.12 4.44
N THR A 47 -4.88 -1.23 4.66
CA THR A 47 -3.42 -1.48 4.56
C THR A 47 -3.13 -2.96 4.81
N GLN A 48 -2.39 -3.63 3.92
CA GLN A 48 -1.83 -4.95 4.22
C GLN A 48 -1.34 -4.92 5.66
N GLN A 49 -1.90 -5.79 6.50
CA GLN A 49 -1.60 -5.81 7.92
C GLN A 49 -0.16 -6.29 8.09
N VAL A 50 0.78 -5.35 8.10
CA VAL A 50 2.18 -5.64 8.42
C VAL A 50 2.25 -5.81 9.93
N SER A 51 2.23 -7.07 10.37
CA SER A 51 2.48 -7.42 11.78
C SER A 51 3.97 -7.28 12.07
N TYR A 52 4.33 -6.47 13.07
CA TYR A 52 5.71 -6.36 13.55
C TYR A 52 5.73 -6.38 15.09
N VAL A 53 6.89 -6.73 15.65
CA VAL A 53 7.04 -6.81 17.11
C VAL A 53 7.23 -5.39 17.65
N PRO A 54 6.32 -4.89 18.52
CA PRO A 54 6.36 -3.55 19.08
C PRO A 54 7.65 -3.31 19.88
N VAL A 55 8.21 -2.10 19.81
CA VAL A 55 9.32 -1.71 20.68
C VAL A 55 8.78 -1.49 22.09
N ARG A 56 9.47 -1.98 23.11
CA ARG A 56 9.02 -1.87 24.51
C ARG A 56 10.03 -1.06 25.31
N PHE A 57 9.56 -0.06 26.05
CA PHE A 57 10.38 0.78 26.93
C PHE A 57 9.88 0.71 28.36
N GLN A 58 10.72 0.94 29.35
CA GLN A 58 10.38 0.92 30.76
C GLN A 58 10.24 2.33 31.31
N VAL A 59 9.47 2.52 32.39
CA VAL A 59 9.45 3.72 33.24
C VAL A 59 9.76 3.30 34.67
N LYS A 60 10.67 4.01 35.32
CA LYS A 60 11.00 3.92 36.74
C LYS A 60 9.85 4.49 37.54
N THR A 61 9.32 3.69 38.46
CA THR A 61 8.36 4.17 39.45
C THR A 61 9.00 4.10 40.85
N PRO A 62 8.43 4.79 41.85
CA PRO A 62 8.88 4.68 43.24
C PRO A 62 8.89 3.24 43.80
N GLU A 63 8.22 2.29 43.13
CA GLU A 63 8.10 0.88 43.52
C GLU A 63 8.91 -0.10 42.62
N GLY A 64 9.83 0.41 41.78
CA GLY A 64 10.75 -0.35 40.94
C GLY A 64 10.62 -0.10 39.42
N ASP A 65 11.53 -0.68 38.61
CA ASP A 65 11.53 -0.58 37.14
C ASP A 65 10.32 -1.33 36.53
N ARG A 66 9.66 -0.76 35.48
CA ARG A 66 8.39 -1.29 34.90
C ARG A 66 8.37 -1.20 33.37
N LEU A 67 7.86 -2.21 32.65
CA LEU A 67 7.80 -2.31 31.18
C LEU A 67 6.54 -1.69 30.54
N PHE A 68 6.70 -0.98 29.43
CA PHE A 68 5.69 -0.41 28.52
C PHE A 68 5.93 -0.87 27.08
N LYS A 69 4.88 -0.78 26.26
CA LYS A 69 4.84 -1.13 24.84
C LYS A 69 4.62 0.15 24.04
N VAL A 70 5.47 0.43 23.05
CA VAL A 70 5.27 1.48 22.03
C VAL A 70 4.69 0.80 20.80
N GLU A 71 3.42 1.07 20.53
CA GLU A 71 2.73 0.68 19.29
C GLU A 71 2.85 1.82 18.27
N HIS A 72 3.42 1.55 17.09
CA HIS A 72 3.11 2.33 15.89
C HIS A 72 1.76 1.86 15.33
N PRO A 73 1.00 2.73 14.64
CA PRO A 73 -0.32 2.39 14.14
C PRO A 73 -0.24 1.31 13.05
N ALA A 74 -0.28 0.03 13.45
CA ALA A 74 -0.64 -1.15 12.67
C ALA A 74 -0.70 -2.41 13.59
N VAL A 75 -1.93 -2.76 13.99
CA VAL A 75 -2.45 -4.11 14.36
C VAL A 75 -2.16 -4.72 15.75
N HIS A 76 -3.24 -5.31 16.29
CA HIS A 76 -3.43 -6.06 17.55
C HIS A 76 -2.49 -7.26 17.80
N LEU A 77 -2.18 -7.51 19.08
CA LEU A 77 -2.02 -8.87 19.68
C LEU A 77 -2.00 -8.81 21.24
N GLN A 78 -2.76 -9.72 21.88
CA GLN A 78 -2.94 -9.91 23.33
C GLN A 78 -1.82 -10.75 23.98
N ALA A 79 -1.41 -10.39 25.21
CA ALA A 79 -1.07 -11.30 26.32
C ALA A 79 -0.90 -10.51 27.65
N PRO A 80 -1.33 -11.00 28.83
CA PRO A 80 -1.44 -10.22 30.06
C PRO A 80 -0.30 -10.45 31.08
N VAL A 81 0.26 -9.42 31.75
CA VAL A 81 1.04 -9.58 33.03
C VAL A 81 1.12 -8.28 33.90
N LYS A 82 0.54 -8.36 35.13
CA LYS A 82 0.57 -7.53 36.39
C LYS A 82 0.44 -5.97 36.42
N GLU A 83 -0.37 -5.45 37.37
CA GLU A 83 -0.91 -4.07 37.52
C GLU A 83 0.10 -3.06 38.04
N VAL A 84 0.11 -1.81 37.51
CA VAL A 84 1.13 -0.79 37.89
C VAL A 84 0.71 0.68 37.64
N VAL A 85 0.88 1.53 38.66
CA VAL A 85 0.61 2.98 38.67
C VAL A 85 1.64 3.81 37.85
N ILE A 86 1.20 4.85 37.11
CA ILE A 86 2.08 5.84 36.44
C ILE A 86 1.56 7.27 36.62
N PRO A 87 2.35 8.21 37.16
CA PRO A 87 1.98 9.61 37.16
C PRO A 87 1.88 10.15 35.71
N VAL A 88 0.68 10.56 35.30
CA VAL A 88 0.41 11.18 34.00
C VAL A 88 0.03 12.63 34.27
N TYR A 89 0.75 13.56 33.65
CA TYR A 89 0.60 15.00 33.91
C TYR A 89 -0.25 15.68 32.81
N GLN A 90 -1.12 16.63 33.19
CA GLN A 90 -1.95 17.42 32.27
C GLN A 90 -1.11 18.45 31.47
N GLU A 91 -1.69 19.01 30.39
CA GLU A 91 -1.01 19.84 29.36
C GLU A 91 -0.16 21.00 29.87
N ASN A 92 -0.45 21.57 31.04
CA ASN A 92 0.36 22.64 31.64
C ASN A 92 1.55 22.07 32.41
N LYS A 93 2.62 21.74 31.66
CA LYS A 93 3.87 21.15 32.14
C LYS A 93 4.60 21.92 33.28
N GLU A 94 4.29 23.20 33.51
CA GLU A 94 5.01 24.06 34.46
C GLU A 94 4.37 24.18 35.87
N ASP A 95 3.08 23.84 36.04
CA ASP A 95 2.35 24.06 37.31
C ASP A 95 2.57 22.94 38.35
N LEU A 96 3.19 21.82 37.98
CA LEU A 96 3.44 20.67 38.87
C LEU A 96 4.79 20.74 39.60
N ILE A 97 5.71 21.62 39.16
CA ILE A 97 7.01 21.83 39.83
C ILE A 97 6.92 22.97 40.86
N LYS A 98 5.84 23.76 40.85
CA LYS A 98 5.55 24.80 41.84
C LYS A 98 4.08 24.76 42.24
N VAL A 99 3.74 24.04 43.30
CA VAL A 99 2.35 23.95 43.77
C VAL A 99 2.03 25.11 44.72
N PRO A 100 1.05 25.99 44.42
CA PRO A 100 0.35 26.78 45.43
C PRO A 100 -0.66 25.87 46.14
N GLN A 101 -0.76 25.97 47.47
CA GLN A 101 -1.75 25.26 48.26
C GLN A 101 -3.18 25.42 47.67
N GLY A 102 -3.82 24.31 47.29
CA GLY A 102 -5.26 24.27 47.01
C GLY A 102 -5.71 23.75 45.64
N LYS A 103 -4.84 23.37 44.71
CA LYS A 103 -5.25 22.64 43.48
C LYS A 103 -5.29 21.13 43.74
N LYS A 104 -6.34 20.44 43.23
CA LYS A 104 -6.44 18.98 43.27
C LYS A 104 -5.49 18.37 42.23
N GLU A 105 -4.49 17.62 42.68
CA GLU A 105 -3.66 16.81 41.78
C GLU A 105 -4.38 15.51 41.41
N TYR A 106 -4.29 15.12 40.14
CA TYR A 106 -4.76 13.83 39.63
C TYR A 106 -3.58 13.08 39.03
N PHE A 107 -3.33 11.86 39.48
CA PHE A 107 -2.35 10.93 38.94
C PHE A 107 -3.08 9.84 38.17
N ALA A 108 -2.51 9.38 37.07
CA ALA A 108 -3.04 8.17 36.45
C ALA A 108 -2.48 6.92 37.11
N VAL A 109 -3.23 5.85 36.96
CA VAL A 109 -2.84 4.52 37.38
C VAL A 109 -3.13 3.61 36.21
N LEU A 110 -2.09 3.05 35.60
CA LEU A 110 -2.29 2.07 34.55
C LEU A 110 -2.63 0.71 35.16
N LYS A 111 -3.56 -0.01 34.55
CA LYS A 111 -3.80 -1.41 34.89
C LYS A 111 -2.78 -2.30 34.16
N VAL A 112 -2.71 -3.57 34.58
CA VAL A 112 -1.82 -4.60 34.03
C VAL A 112 -1.60 -4.49 32.52
N ALA A 113 -2.74 -4.45 31.83
CA ALA A 113 -2.86 -4.76 30.42
C ALA A 113 -3.03 -3.47 29.62
N ALA A 114 -2.65 -2.33 30.22
CA ALA A 114 -2.81 -1.04 29.60
C ALA A 114 -1.89 -0.92 28.39
N THR A 115 -2.51 -0.81 27.22
CA THR A 115 -1.81 -0.33 26.03
C THR A 115 -1.60 1.17 26.16
N VAL A 116 -0.39 1.64 25.87
CA VAL A 116 -0.03 3.05 25.88
C VAL A 116 0.54 3.40 24.51
N HIS A 117 0.05 4.47 23.90
CA HIS A 117 0.54 5.00 22.65
C HIS A 117 1.41 6.21 22.94
N LEU A 118 2.61 6.25 22.35
CA LEU A 118 3.44 7.45 22.37
C LEU A 118 2.97 8.36 21.23
N ILE A 119 2.49 9.55 21.55
CA ILE A 119 1.97 10.51 20.56
C ILE A 119 3.05 11.50 20.15
N ALA A 120 3.86 11.97 21.09
CA ALA A 120 4.86 13.01 20.86
C ALA A 120 6.05 12.87 21.82
N LEU A 121 7.19 13.41 21.40
CA LEU A 121 8.40 13.53 22.22
C LEU A 121 8.89 14.97 22.19
N ASP A 122 9.29 15.45 23.36
CA ASP A 122 9.90 16.75 23.60
C ASP A 122 11.19 16.49 24.38
N ALA A 123 12.20 16.02 23.64
CA ALA A 123 13.46 15.54 24.20
C ALA A 123 14.27 16.66 24.86
N ASP A 124 14.17 17.89 24.34
CA ASP A 124 14.87 19.07 24.88
C ASP A 124 14.39 19.44 26.28
N ASN A 125 13.13 19.11 26.61
CA ASN A 125 12.51 19.42 27.90
C ASN A 125 12.22 18.17 28.75
N ASP A 126 12.76 17.00 28.38
CA ASP A 126 12.63 15.75 29.14
C ASP A 126 11.19 15.19 29.21
N TRP A 127 10.40 15.32 28.14
CA TRP A 127 8.99 14.91 28.14
C TRP A 127 8.58 13.98 26.99
N ALA A 128 7.72 13.01 27.31
CA ALA A 128 7.07 12.11 26.38
C ALA A 128 5.54 12.17 26.57
N GLN A 129 4.78 12.37 25.48
CA GLN A 129 3.33 12.41 25.53
C GLN A 129 2.75 11.03 25.24
N VAL A 130 1.88 10.55 26.12
CA VAL A 130 1.30 9.23 26.07
C VAL A 130 -0.23 9.27 26.04
N TRP A 131 -0.85 8.27 25.41
CA TRP A 131 -2.29 8.05 25.39
C TRP A 131 -2.68 6.61 25.65
N VAL A 132 -3.73 6.39 26.44
CA VAL A 132 -4.24 5.09 26.84
C VAL A 132 -5.65 4.92 26.24
N PRO A 133 -5.87 3.98 25.31
CA PRO A 133 -7.06 3.92 24.46
C PRO A 133 -8.30 3.29 25.14
N ASN A 134 -8.31 3.11 26.47
CA ASN A 134 -9.44 2.50 27.20
C ASN A 134 -9.46 2.94 28.67
N GLN A 135 -10.64 3.30 29.20
CA GLN A 135 -10.85 3.59 30.63
C GLN A 135 -10.63 2.37 31.54
N ASP A 136 -10.80 1.16 31.02
CA ASP A 136 -10.47 -0.05 31.78
C ASP A 136 -8.96 -0.29 31.92
N ASN A 137 -8.14 0.45 31.18
CA ASN A 137 -6.69 0.31 31.18
C ASN A 137 -6.01 1.38 32.05
N ALA A 138 -6.70 2.45 32.42
CA ALA A 138 -6.16 3.45 33.33
C ALA A 138 -7.27 4.12 34.14
N TYR A 139 -6.99 4.45 35.41
CA TYR A 139 -7.87 5.29 36.22
C TYR A 139 -7.10 6.46 36.80
N LEU A 140 -7.81 7.51 37.20
CA LEU A 140 -7.21 8.63 37.91
C LEU A 140 -7.34 8.41 39.41
N ILE A 141 -6.32 8.78 40.17
CA ILE A 141 -6.36 8.92 41.63
C ILE A 141 -6.04 10.37 41.98
N ASP A 142 -6.67 10.91 43.02
CA ASP A 142 -6.24 12.21 43.55
C ASP A 142 -5.05 12.08 44.52
N GLN A 143 -4.55 13.22 45.00
CA GLN A 143 -3.48 13.30 46.02
C GLN A 143 -3.76 12.54 47.33
N ASN A 144 -5.00 12.14 47.60
CA ASN A 144 -5.41 11.33 48.75
C ASN A 144 -5.64 9.85 48.37
N LEU A 145 -5.20 9.44 47.16
CA LEU A 145 -5.35 8.09 46.61
C LEU A 145 -6.81 7.68 46.35
N ILE A 146 -7.73 8.64 46.22
CA ILE A 146 -9.14 8.35 45.92
C ILE A 146 -9.29 8.19 44.42
N VAL A 147 -9.85 7.05 43.97
CA VAL A 147 -10.14 6.78 42.56
C VAL A 147 -11.19 7.77 42.04
N GLN A 148 -10.90 8.38 40.90
CA GLN A 148 -11.73 9.36 40.23
C GLN A 148 -12.21 8.77 38.90
N GLY A 149 -13.53 8.82 38.66
CA GLY A 149 -14.10 8.41 37.39
C GLY A 149 -13.70 9.36 36.26
N THR A 150 -13.40 8.81 35.08
CA THR A 150 -13.13 9.61 33.87
C THR A 150 -14.28 9.40 32.88
N ASN A 151 -14.78 10.48 32.25
CA ASN A 151 -15.81 10.40 31.20
C ASN A 151 -15.21 10.45 29.77
N GLN A 152 -13.90 10.25 29.64
CA GLN A 152 -13.16 10.41 28.37
C GLN A 152 -12.92 9.07 27.67
N GLN A 153 -12.94 9.03 26.34
CA GLN A 153 -12.71 7.79 25.55
C GLN A 153 -11.30 7.18 25.72
N GLY A 154 -10.37 7.90 26.35
CA GLY A 154 -9.05 7.43 26.73
C GLY A 154 -8.35 8.48 27.59
N LEU A 155 -7.22 8.13 28.20
CA LEU A 155 -6.45 9.00 29.06
C LEU A 155 -5.19 9.49 28.33
N GLN A 156 -4.93 10.80 28.32
CA GLN A 156 -3.73 11.38 27.70
C GLN A 156 -2.95 12.22 28.72
N GLY A 157 -1.62 12.21 28.63
CA GLY A 157 -0.78 13.18 29.33
C GLY A 157 0.71 12.92 29.15
N TRP A 158 1.54 13.62 29.92
CA TRP A 158 2.99 13.62 29.76
C TRP A 158 3.70 12.79 30.85
N VAL A 159 4.84 12.18 30.51
CA VAL A 159 5.75 11.42 31.39
C VAL A 159 7.18 11.91 31.15
N LYS A 160 8.04 11.91 32.17
CA LYS A 160 9.44 12.31 32.02
C LYS A 160 10.28 11.28 31.27
N LEU A 161 11.13 11.73 30.35
CA LEU A 161 12.06 10.86 29.63
C LEU A 161 13.13 10.27 30.55
N SER A 162 13.59 11.02 31.55
CA SER A 162 14.55 10.60 32.58
C SER A 162 14.06 9.42 33.41
N ASP A 163 12.74 9.33 33.56
CA ASP A 163 12.11 8.24 34.26
C ASP A 163 11.87 7.07 33.32
N THR A 164 12.23 7.13 32.03
CA THR A 164 12.09 6.04 31.07
C THR A 164 13.43 5.36 30.74
N ASN A 165 13.39 4.19 30.09
CA ASN A 165 14.56 3.61 29.44
C ASN A 165 14.61 3.88 27.92
N ILE A 166 13.81 4.86 27.44
CA ILE A 166 13.88 5.32 26.06
C ILE A 166 15.28 5.91 25.85
N PRO A 167 16.10 5.34 24.95
CA PRO A 167 17.45 5.84 24.79
C PRO A 167 17.41 7.19 24.06
N SER A 168 18.43 8.01 24.34
CA SER A 168 18.59 9.29 23.66
C SER A 168 18.63 9.10 22.13
N GLY A 169 17.94 9.99 21.42
CA GLY A 169 17.79 9.95 19.96
C GLY A 169 16.68 9.04 19.45
N TYR A 170 16.00 8.26 20.30
CA TYR A 170 14.83 7.48 19.86
C TYR A 170 13.58 8.35 19.70
N HIS A 171 12.86 8.15 18.61
CA HIS A 171 11.54 8.69 18.30
C HIS A 171 10.83 7.73 17.35
N PRO A 172 9.48 7.69 17.37
CA PRO A 172 8.74 6.70 16.59
C PRO A 172 8.93 6.87 15.10
N ASP A 173 9.36 8.05 14.66
CA ASP A 173 9.53 8.37 13.25
C ASP A 173 10.92 8.19 12.65
N LEU A 174 11.86 7.64 13.42
CA LEU A 174 13.27 7.49 13.07
C LEU A 174 13.54 6.95 11.67
N THR A 175 14.42 7.63 10.95
CA THR A 175 14.98 7.19 9.67
C THR A 175 16.13 6.19 9.89
N GLU A 176 16.48 5.45 8.84
CA GLU A 176 17.63 4.52 8.89
C GLU A 176 18.95 5.26 9.18
N GLU A 177 19.09 6.50 8.68
CA GLU A 177 20.27 7.34 8.93
C GLU A 177 20.35 7.79 10.39
N GLU A 178 19.24 8.27 10.96
CA GLU A 178 19.16 8.65 12.37
C GLU A 178 19.43 7.44 13.28
N PHE A 179 18.93 6.27 12.90
CA PHE A 179 19.12 5.04 13.67
C PHE A 179 20.60 4.65 13.66
N ASN A 180 21.24 4.68 12.49
CA ASN A 180 22.66 4.35 12.37
C ASN A 180 23.57 5.30 13.16
N LYS A 181 23.15 6.56 13.35
CA LYS A 181 23.86 7.54 14.19
C LYS A 181 23.67 7.27 15.68
N ALA A 182 22.44 6.99 16.12
CA ALA A 182 22.10 6.86 17.54
C ALA A 182 22.32 5.45 18.13
N LYS A 183 22.24 4.38 17.31
CA LYS A 183 22.20 2.99 17.79
C LYS A 183 23.41 2.52 18.60
N LYS A 184 24.57 3.20 18.45
CA LYS A 184 25.83 2.81 19.13
C LYS A 184 25.69 2.76 20.64
N ASP A 185 24.84 3.65 21.19
CA ASP A 185 24.63 3.79 22.63
C ASP A 185 23.41 2.99 23.11
N TRP A 186 22.77 2.20 22.24
CA TRP A 186 21.55 1.47 22.55
C TRP A 186 21.84 0.00 22.88
N ALA A 187 20.98 -0.63 23.70
CA ALA A 187 21.11 -2.05 24.04
C ALA A 187 21.03 -2.95 22.78
N PRO A 188 21.84 -4.03 22.66
CA PRO A 188 21.87 -4.90 21.48
C PRO A 188 20.50 -5.49 21.09
N GLU A 189 19.68 -5.83 22.08
CA GLU A 189 18.32 -6.34 21.88
C GLU A 189 17.41 -5.30 21.19
N LEU A 190 17.52 -4.04 21.60
CA LEU A 190 16.78 -2.93 21.02
C LEU A 190 17.26 -2.61 19.60
N GLN A 191 18.58 -2.67 19.36
CA GLN A 191 19.13 -2.51 18.02
C GLN A 191 18.60 -3.57 17.05
N THR A 192 18.56 -4.84 17.49
CA THR A 192 18.05 -5.97 16.70
C THR A 192 16.58 -5.78 16.34
N LEU A 193 15.76 -5.39 17.33
CA LEU A 193 14.33 -5.16 17.14
C LEU A 193 14.04 -3.98 16.19
N ILE A 194 14.73 -2.85 16.36
CA ILE A 194 14.52 -1.67 15.51
C ILE A 194 15.04 -1.89 14.09
N THR A 195 16.17 -2.59 13.93
CA THR A 195 16.68 -2.98 12.61
C THR A 195 15.66 -3.83 11.83
N ALA A 196 14.95 -4.73 12.50
CA ALA A 196 13.89 -5.52 11.88
C ALA A 196 12.64 -4.68 11.53
N ASN A 197 12.31 -3.66 12.33
CA ASN A 197 11.10 -2.86 12.18
C ASN A 197 11.20 -1.73 11.15
N ILE A 198 12.37 -1.12 10.95
CA ILE A 198 12.57 -0.01 9.99
C ILE A 198 12.10 -0.35 8.55
N PRO A 199 12.53 -1.47 7.92
CA PRO A 199 12.08 -1.80 6.56
C PRO A 199 10.58 -2.14 6.51
N LEU A 200 10.02 -2.72 7.58
CA LEU A 200 8.58 -3.00 7.70
C LEU A 200 7.77 -1.71 7.78
N ARG A 201 8.22 -0.73 8.57
CA ARG A 201 7.59 0.60 8.67
C ARG A 201 7.70 1.38 7.36
N LYS A 202 8.85 1.37 6.70
CA LYS A 202 9.02 1.98 5.37
C LYS A 202 8.05 1.37 4.37
N SER A 203 7.95 0.04 4.34
CA SER A 203 6.97 -0.67 3.51
C SER A 203 5.55 -0.25 3.87
N TYR A 204 5.19 -0.23 5.16
CA TYR A 204 3.87 0.18 5.62
C TYR A 204 3.50 1.60 5.18
N LEU A 205 4.40 2.58 5.33
CA LEU A 205 4.16 3.96 4.91
C LEU A 205 3.99 4.06 3.39
N GLN A 206 4.79 3.32 2.61
CA GLN A 206 4.62 3.21 1.17
C GLN A 206 3.26 2.62 0.80
N TRP A 207 2.82 1.57 1.49
CA TRP A 207 1.48 0.99 1.31
C TRP A 207 0.38 1.98 1.73
N GLN A 208 0.55 2.68 2.84
CA GLN A 208 -0.39 3.69 3.32
C GLN A 208 -0.55 4.80 2.29
N ASP A 209 0.54 5.33 1.76
CA ASP A 209 0.51 6.32 0.67
C ASP A 209 -0.12 5.74 -0.60
N PHE A 210 0.18 4.49 -0.95
CA PHE A 210 -0.42 3.79 -2.10
C PHE A 210 -1.95 3.69 -1.98
N TYR A 211 -2.47 3.28 -0.82
CA TYR A 211 -3.91 3.13 -0.57
C TYR A 211 -4.62 4.49 -0.37
N ASN A 212 -3.99 5.44 0.31
CA ASN A 212 -4.52 6.80 0.48
C ASN A 212 -4.63 7.50 -0.87
N ASN A 213 -3.57 7.42 -1.67
CA ASN A 213 -3.54 8.02 -2.98
C ASN A 213 -4.25 7.18 -4.02
N GLN A 214 -4.62 5.91 -3.82
CA GLN A 214 -5.30 5.07 -4.82
C GLN A 214 -4.69 5.13 -6.24
N ASN A 215 -3.35 5.24 -6.32
CA ASN A 215 -2.65 5.40 -7.59
C ASN A 215 -2.12 4.05 -8.08
N VAL A 216 -2.83 3.43 -9.03
CA VAL A 216 -2.43 2.12 -9.58
C VAL A 216 -1.11 2.17 -10.36
N LEU A 217 -0.68 3.34 -10.84
CA LEU A 217 0.60 3.48 -11.56
C LEU A 217 1.82 3.39 -10.65
N ALA A 218 1.61 3.37 -9.32
CA ALA A 218 2.66 3.08 -8.35
C ALA A 218 2.92 1.56 -8.17
N VAL A 219 2.12 0.70 -8.81
CA VAL A 219 2.44 -0.74 -8.92
C VAL A 219 3.71 -0.89 -9.75
N THR A 220 4.72 -1.59 -9.20
CA THR A 220 6.02 -1.79 -9.84
C THR A 220 5.86 -2.31 -11.26
N VAL A 221 6.38 -1.54 -12.21
CA VAL A 221 6.34 -1.88 -13.63
C VAL A 221 7.57 -2.73 -13.97
N PRO A 222 7.41 -3.86 -14.66
CA PRO A 222 8.54 -4.69 -15.07
C PRO A 222 9.39 -3.98 -16.12
N GLU A 223 10.71 -3.97 -15.98
CA GLU A 223 11.60 -3.41 -17.02
C GLU A 223 11.55 -4.27 -18.29
N PRO A 224 11.36 -3.68 -19.49
CA PRO A 224 11.32 -4.44 -20.73
C PRO A 224 12.72 -4.89 -21.14
N VAL A 225 12.83 -6.08 -21.73
CA VAL A 225 14.06 -6.56 -22.37
C VAL A 225 13.91 -6.40 -23.88
N ALA A 226 14.47 -5.33 -24.47
CA ALA A 226 14.33 -5.11 -25.92
C ALA A 226 15.08 -6.12 -26.80
N LYS A 227 16.25 -6.58 -26.35
CA LYS A 227 17.08 -7.49 -27.13
C LYS A 227 16.30 -8.75 -27.52
N ASP A 228 16.24 -9.02 -28.83
CA ASP A 228 15.56 -10.18 -29.41
C ASP A 228 14.07 -10.28 -29.00
N SER A 229 13.45 -9.15 -28.65
CA SER A 229 12.02 -9.03 -28.36
C SER A 229 11.39 -7.93 -29.20
N VAL A 230 10.45 -8.31 -30.06
CA VAL A 230 9.64 -7.35 -30.83
C VAL A 230 8.80 -6.47 -29.90
N TYR A 231 8.20 -7.06 -28.86
CA TYR A 231 7.40 -6.33 -27.88
C TYR A 231 8.25 -5.36 -27.04
N GLY A 232 9.41 -5.81 -26.55
CA GLY A 232 10.33 -4.97 -25.78
C GLY A 232 10.91 -3.82 -26.60
N THR A 233 11.37 -4.11 -27.83
CA THR A 233 11.85 -3.08 -28.77
C THR A 233 10.76 -2.07 -29.08
N PHE A 234 9.53 -2.52 -29.31
CA PHE A 234 8.40 -1.63 -29.57
C PHE A 234 8.12 -0.66 -28.40
N ILE A 235 8.20 -1.14 -27.15
CA ILE A 235 8.06 -0.30 -25.95
C ILE A 235 9.13 0.80 -25.92
N GLU A 236 10.39 0.42 -26.15
CA GLU A 236 11.53 1.35 -26.11
C GLU A 236 11.50 2.37 -27.27
N ASP A 237 11.31 1.90 -28.50
CA ASP A 237 11.35 2.74 -29.71
C ASP A 237 10.23 3.79 -29.71
N ASN A 238 9.04 3.41 -29.25
CA ASN A 238 7.90 4.31 -29.15
C ASN A 238 7.85 5.09 -27.83
N LYS A 239 8.81 4.85 -26.92
CA LYS A 239 8.91 5.48 -25.59
C LYS A 239 7.59 5.42 -24.83
N LEU A 240 6.97 4.25 -24.80
CA LEU A 240 5.64 4.09 -24.22
C LEU A 240 5.64 4.51 -22.75
N THR A 241 4.72 5.40 -22.40
CA THR A 241 4.46 5.77 -21.01
C THR A 241 3.83 4.58 -20.26
N LEU A 242 3.78 4.64 -18.93
CA LEU A 242 3.13 3.57 -18.15
C LEU A 242 1.66 3.38 -18.56
N PRO A 243 0.84 4.44 -18.75
CA PRO A 243 -0.51 4.28 -19.28
C PRO A 243 -0.56 3.69 -20.70
N ASP A 244 0.34 4.06 -21.62
CA ASP A 244 0.40 3.46 -22.96
C ASP A 244 0.71 1.95 -22.89
N ARG A 245 1.68 1.57 -22.06
CA ARG A 245 2.06 0.16 -21.89
C ARG A 245 0.92 -0.66 -21.30
N LEU A 246 0.21 -0.12 -20.31
CA LEU A 246 -0.96 -0.76 -19.73
C LEU A 246 -2.07 -0.92 -20.77
N LEU A 247 -2.31 0.11 -21.58
CA LEU A 247 -3.29 0.10 -22.64
C LEU A 247 -2.94 -0.97 -23.71
N LEU A 248 -1.66 -1.07 -24.08
CA LEU A 248 -1.17 -2.06 -25.03
C LEU A 248 -1.41 -3.49 -24.54
N ILE A 249 -0.98 -3.82 -23.31
CA ILE A 249 -1.14 -5.18 -22.80
C ILE A 249 -2.61 -5.54 -22.55
N LEU A 250 -3.43 -4.58 -22.12
CA LEU A 250 -4.88 -4.75 -21.96
C LEU A 250 -5.54 -5.19 -23.27
N LEU A 251 -5.12 -4.59 -24.39
CA LEU A 251 -5.67 -4.92 -25.72
C LEU A 251 -5.03 -6.15 -26.36
N LEU A 252 -3.79 -6.46 -26.01
CA LEU A 252 -3.10 -7.63 -26.54
C LEU A 252 -3.55 -8.93 -25.85
N LEU A 253 -3.95 -8.87 -24.57
CA LEU A 253 -4.32 -10.04 -23.77
C LEU A 253 -5.43 -10.90 -24.40
N PRO A 254 -6.56 -10.36 -24.92
CA PRO A 254 -7.57 -11.17 -25.60
C PRO A 254 -7.07 -11.95 -26.82
N HIS A 255 -5.98 -11.49 -27.46
CA HIS A 255 -5.34 -12.19 -28.58
C HIS A 255 -4.36 -13.28 -28.13
N LEU A 256 -3.72 -13.11 -26.97
CA LEU A 256 -2.72 -14.03 -26.43
C LEU A 256 -3.37 -15.16 -25.61
N GLN A 257 -4.33 -14.79 -24.75
CA GLN A 257 -5.00 -15.68 -23.81
C GLN A 257 -6.49 -15.32 -23.72
N PRO A 258 -7.32 -15.71 -24.72
CA PRO A 258 -8.77 -15.50 -24.67
C PRO A 258 -9.38 -16.03 -23.36
N GLY A 259 -10.26 -15.25 -22.72
CA GLY A 259 -10.87 -15.62 -21.44
C GLY A 259 -10.08 -15.19 -20.20
N LYS A 260 -8.80 -14.81 -20.34
CA LYS A 260 -7.95 -14.46 -19.19
C LYS A 260 -8.34 -13.12 -18.57
N LEU A 261 -8.72 -12.14 -19.39
CA LEU A 261 -9.16 -10.83 -18.89
C LEU A 261 -10.42 -10.98 -18.04
N GLU A 262 -11.35 -11.82 -18.49
CA GLU A 262 -12.59 -12.16 -17.82
C GLU A 262 -12.32 -12.87 -16.49
N GLU A 263 -11.37 -13.82 -16.47
CA GLU A 263 -10.90 -14.46 -15.23
C GLU A 263 -10.37 -13.41 -14.24
N MET A 264 -9.57 -12.44 -14.72
CA MET A 264 -9.00 -11.38 -13.87
C MET A 264 -10.08 -10.43 -13.32
N LEU A 265 -11.12 -10.13 -14.09
CA LEU A 265 -12.18 -9.19 -13.71
C LEU A 265 -13.33 -9.84 -12.92
N LYS A 266 -13.41 -11.18 -12.95
CA LYS A 266 -14.51 -11.95 -12.36
C LYS A 266 -14.75 -11.59 -10.89
N ASP A 267 -16.01 -11.28 -10.57
CA ASP A 267 -16.49 -10.92 -9.23
C ASP A 267 -15.79 -9.69 -8.60
N LYS A 268 -15.04 -8.89 -9.39
CA LYS A 268 -14.33 -7.70 -8.91
C LYS A 268 -15.07 -6.39 -9.17
N PHE A 269 -15.56 -6.20 -10.38
CA PHE A 269 -16.11 -4.92 -10.83
C PHE A 269 -17.50 -5.08 -11.44
N SER A 270 -18.32 -4.04 -11.33
CA SER A 270 -19.62 -4.03 -12.00
C SER A 270 -19.46 -3.72 -13.49
N SER A 271 -20.44 -4.14 -14.31
CA SER A 271 -20.49 -3.77 -15.73
C SER A 271 -20.60 -2.26 -15.98
N LEU A 272 -21.07 -1.49 -14.99
CA LEU A 272 -21.14 -0.03 -15.07
C LEU A 272 -19.76 0.61 -14.92
N ASP A 273 -18.89 -0.02 -14.12
CA ASP A 273 -17.55 0.48 -13.84
C ASP A 273 -16.63 0.34 -15.07
N ILE A 274 -16.61 -0.87 -15.64
CA ILE A 274 -15.69 -1.23 -16.72
C ILE A 274 -16.31 -1.14 -18.12
N GLY A 275 -17.63 -0.92 -18.20
CA GLY A 275 -18.38 -1.00 -19.44
C GLY A 275 -18.55 -2.44 -19.93
N ASN A 276 -19.71 -2.75 -20.50
CA ASN A 276 -19.95 -4.02 -21.17
C ASN A 276 -19.95 -3.80 -22.68
N THR A 277 -18.84 -4.14 -23.33
CA THR A 277 -18.80 -4.19 -24.79
C THR A 277 -18.57 -5.63 -25.23
N TYR A 278 -19.62 -6.20 -25.82
CA TYR A 278 -19.63 -7.54 -26.38
C TYR A 278 -19.67 -7.45 -27.90
N ASN A 279 -18.94 -8.34 -28.57
CA ASN A 279 -19.03 -8.53 -30.01
C ASN A 279 -19.71 -9.87 -30.27
N PRO A 280 -20.70 -9.94 -31.18
CA PRO A 280 -21.31 -11.21 -31.58
C PRO A 280 -20.30 -12.31 -31.94
N ASP A 281 -19.15 -11.93 -32.49
CA ASP A 281 -18.12 -12.84 -33.01
C ASP A 281 -17.01 -13.19 -32.01
N TYR A 282 -17.03 -12.62 -30.79
CA TYR A 282 -16.07 -12.92 -29.72
C TYR A 282 -16.81 -13.13 -28.39
N PRO A 283 -16.76 -14.33 -27.79
CA PRO A 283 -17.54 -14.65 -26.59
C PRO A 283 -17.04 -13.92 -25.33
N GLY A 284 -15.91 -13.22 -25.41
CA GLY A 284 -15.28 -12.53 -24.31
C GLY A 284 -15.55 -11.02 -24.26
N ILE A 285 -14.93 -10.36 -23.28
CA ILE A 285 -14.95 -8.92 -23.08
C ILE A 285 -13.99 -8.26 -24.07
N ILE A 286 -14.48 -7.23 -24.77
CA ILE A 286 -13.63 -6.34 -25.55
C ILE A 286 -13.31 -5.10 -24.71
N PRO A 287 -12.02 -4.80 -24.47
CA PRO A 287 -11.64 -3.58 -23.77
C PRO A 287 -12.20 -2.33 -24.45
N ASN A 288 -12.59 -1.34 -23.65
CA ASN A 288 -13.14 -0.07 -24.09
C ASN A 288 -12.49 1.09 -23.30
N GLY A 289 -12.79 2.33 -23.68
CA GLY A 289 -12.27 3.51 -22.98
C GLY A 289 -12.68 3.58 -21.50
N LEU A 290 -13.93 3.23 -21.17
CA LEU A 290 -14.42 3.22 -19.79
C LEU A 290 -13.62 2.26 -18.91
N MET A 291 -13.30 1.05 -19.39
CA MET A 291 -12.48 0.08 -18.69
C MET A 291 -11.10 0.66 -18.38
N PHE A 292 -10.43 1.23 -19.39
CA PHE A 292 -9.09 1.78 -19.21
C PHE A 292 -9.09 2.95 -18.21
N ILE A 293 -10.05 3.87 -18.33
CA ILE A 293 -10.25 4.98 -17.39
C ILE A 293 -10.54 4.45 -15.98
N PHE A 294 -11.39 3.44 -15.85
CA PHE A 294 -11.76 2.90 -14.56
C PHE A 294 -10.58 2.20 -13.87
N LEU A 295 -9.78 1.43 -14.60
CA LEU A 295 -8.58 0.80 -14.04
C LEU A 295 -7.62 1.87 -13.49
N LEU A 296 -7.36 2.94 -14.25
CA LEU A 296 -6.41 3.98 -13.85
C LEU A 296 -6.93 4.95 -12.79
N ALA A 297 -8.20 5.36 -12.88
CA ALA A 297 -8.74 6.46 -12.07
C ALA A 297 -9.87 6.07 -11.11
N GLY A 298 -10.48 4.89 -11.26
CA GLY A 298 -11.65 4.49 -10.48
C GLY A 298 -12.76 5.54 -10.59
N ASN A 299 -13.29 5.97 -9.45
CA ASN A 299 -14.35 6.99 -9.36
C ASN A 299 -13.84 8.42 -9.11
N HIS A 300 -12.51 8.65 -9.12
CA HIS A 300 -11.93 9.97 -8.83
C HIS A 300 -12.03 10.89 -10.06
N ILE A 301 -12.92 11.89 -10.02
CA ILE A 301 -13.26 12.70 -11.19
C ILE A 301 -12.04 13.38 -11.85
N GLU A 302 -11.15 13.99 -11.08
CA GLU A 302 -9.97 14.69 -11.60
C GLU A 302 -9.07 13.73 -12.40
N ARG A 303 -8.69 12.60 -11.82
CA ARG A 303 -7.91 11.57 -12.50
C ARG A 303 -8.61 10.97 -13.69
N ARG A 304 -9.94 10.84 -13.66
CA ARG A 304 -10.69 10.40 -14.85
C ARG A 304 -10.50 11.39 -15.99
N LEU A 305 -10.51 12.69 -15.71
CA LEU A 305 -10.23 13.74 -16.70
C LEU A 305 -8.78 13.69 -17.19
N GLU A 306 -7.82 13.46 -16.31
CA GLU A 306 -6.41 13.26 -16.69
C GLU A 306 -6.23 12.07 -17.64
N VAL A 307 -6.85 10.92 -17.33
CA VAL A 307 -6.76 9.73 -18.19
C VAL A 307 -7.47 9.96 -19.52
N VAL A 308 -8.62 10.64 -19.52
CA VAL A 308 -9.30 11.03 -20.77
C VAL A 308 -8.42 11.97 -21.60
N ASN A 309 -7.77 12.96 -20.98
CA ASN A 309 -6.85 13.85 -21.68
C ASN A 309 -5.69 13.08 -22.29
N PHE A 310 -5.09 12.18 -21.49
CA PHE A 310 -4.04 11.30 -21.94
C PHE A 310 -4.47 10.50 -23.17
N MET A 311 -5.62 9.83 -23.12
CA MET A 311 -6.11 9.05 -24.27
C MET A 311 -6.33 9.92 -25.51
N MET A 312 -6.84 11.14 -25.34
CA MET A 312 -7.24 12.00 -26.47
C MET A 312 -6.06 12.79 -27.08
N GLN A 313 -5.02 13.06 -26.31
CA GLN A 313 -3.97 14.01 -26.71
C GLN A 313 -2.56 13.45 -26.56
N ASP A 314 -2.30 12.63 -25.54
CA ASP A 314 -0.92 12.30 -25.14
C ASP A 314 -0.52 10.86 -25.50
N SER A 315 -1.47 9.94 -25.63
CA SER A 315 -1.20 8.53 -25.92
C SER A 315 -0.59 8.38 -27.31
N VAL A 316 0.65 7.89 -27.36
CA VAL A 316 1.36 7.60 -28.61
C VAL A 316 0.59 6.57 -29.43
N LEU A 317 0.01 5.57 -28.75
CA LEU A 317 -0.70 4.47 -29.41
C LEU A 317 -1.98 4.92 -30.11
N LEU A 318 -2.75 5.81 -29.49
CA LEU A 318 -3.97 6.37 -30.08
C LEU A 318 -3.64 7.40 -31.17
N ASN A 319 -2.68 8.29 -30.91
CA ASN A 319 -2.28 9.34 -31.86
C ASN A 319 -1.71 8.78 -33.17
N GLN A 320 -0.97 7.67 -33.10
CA GLN A 320 -0.40 7.02 -34.29
C GLN A 320 -1.35 5.99 -34.93
N GLY A 321 -2.57 5.82 -34.41
CA GLY A 321 -3.56 4.87 -34.92
C GLY A 321 -3.17 3.39 -34.74
N ILE A 322 -2.19 3.11 -33.87
CA ILE A 322 -1.84 1.76 -33.43
C ILE A 322 -3.02 1.14 -32.69
N ILE A 323 -3.68 1.95 -31.86
CA ILE A 323 -4.97 1.63 -31.24
C ILE A 323 -6.00 2.59 -31.80
N GLN A 324 -7.18 2.06 -32.09
CA GLN A 324 -8.32 2.84 -32.57
C GLN A 324 -9.49 2.71 -31.61
N MET A 325 -10.23 3.80 -31.43
CA MET A 325 -11.48 3.82 -30.68
C MET A 325 -12.65 3.72 -31.67
N GLU A 326 -13.39 2.62 -31.62
CA GLU A 326 -14.56 2.35 -32.44
C GLU A 326 -15.84 2.58 -31.62
N GLN A 327 -16.68 3.55 -32.01
CA GLN A 327 -17.99 3.75 -31.40
C GLN A 327 -19.04 2.84 -32.03
N ASP A 328 -19.87 2.22 -31.19
CA ASP A 328 -20.98 1.38 -31.64
C ASP A 328 -22.21 2.20 -32.05
N SER A 329 -22.39 3.39 -31.46
CA SER A 329 -23.45 4.34 -31.81
C SER A 329 -23.01 5.78 -31.54
N PRO A 330 -23.35 6.75 -32.41
CA PRO A 330 -23.13 8.19 -32.15
C PRO A 330 -23.85 8.73 -30.92
N SER A 331 -24.87 8.02 -30.43
CA SER A 331 -25.63 8.40 -29.23
C SER A 331 -24.96 7.95 -27.92
N SER A 332 -23.95 7.08 -27.99
CA SER A 332 -23.27 6.55 -26.82
C SER A 332 -22.20 7.53 -26.31
N PRO A 333 -21.87 7.52 -25.01
CA PRO A 333 -20.76 8.31 -24.49
C PRO A 333 -19.46 8.01 -25.24
N LEU A 334 -18.65 9.04 -25.53
CA LEU A 334 -17.43 8.90 -26.33
C LEU A 334 -16.53 7.75 -25.85
N MET A 335 -16.29 7.67 -24.54
CA MET A 335 -15.37 6.70 -23.94
C MET A 335 -15.94 5.29 -23.83
N SER A 336 -17.22 5.05 -24.15
CA SER A 336 -17.76 3.68 -24.19
C SER A 336 -17.38 2.94 -25.46
N GLY A 337 -16.67 3.59 -26.41
CA GLY A 337 -16.18 2.96 -27.64
C GLY A 337 -15.19 1.83 -27.36
N ARG A 338 -15.27 0.78 -28.18
CA ARG A 338 -14.34 -0.34 -28.18
C ARG A 338 -12.95 0.16 -28.54
N LEU A 339 -11.94 -0.33 -27.84
CA LEU A 339 -10.56 -0.09 -28.19
C LEU A 339 -10.06 -1.30 -28.97
N ARG A 340 -9.39 -1.06 -30.09
CA ARG A 340 -8.90 -2.11 -30.98
C ARG A 340 -7.44 -1.88 -31.34
N LEU A 341 -6.61 -2.89 -31.12
CA LEU A 341 -5.25 -2.90 -31.63
C LEU A 341 -5.27 -3.16 -33.15
N HIS A 342 -4.54 -2.34 -33.90
CA HIS A 342 -4.50 -2.45 -35.34
C HIS A 342 -3.93 -3.82 -35.76
N PRO A 343 -4.55 -4.54 -36.72
CA PRO A 343 -4.26 -5.96 -36.99
C PRO A 343 -2.79 -6.28 -37.28
N ASP A 344 -2.06 -5.35 -37.87
CA ASP A 344 -0.65 -5.56 -38.16
C ASP A 344 0.22 -5.61 -36.91
N TYR A 345 -0.11 -4.85 -35.86
CA TYR A 345 0.58 -4.94 -34.56
C TYR A 345 0.18 -6.20 -33.81
N VAL A 346 -1.08 -6.65 -33.92
CA VAL A 346 -1.48 -7.97 -33.39
C VAL A 346 -0.61 -9.06 -34.02
N LYS A 347 -0.48 -9.08 -35.36
CA LYS A 347 0.40 -10.02 -36.06
C LYS A 347 1.86 -9.88 -35.61
N GLN A 348 2.35 -8.64 -35.51
CA GLN A 348 3.73 -8.34 -35.11
C GLN A 348 4.08 -8.98 -33.76
N PHE A 349 3.24 -8.75 -32.74
CA PHE A 349 3.48 -9.26 -31.39
C PHE A 349 3.17 -10.75 -31.23
N VAL A 350 2.08 -11.25 -31.82
CA VAL A 350 1.69 -12.67 -31.71
C VAL A 350 2.64 -13.56 -32.51
N LEU A 351 3.11 -13.11 -33.68
CA LEU A 351 4.01 -13.89 -34.54
C LEU A 351 5.50 -13.67 -34.21
N ASN A 352 5.83 -12.69 -33.35
CA ASN A 352 7.19 -12.25 -33.06
C ASN A 352 7.99 -11.96 -34.35
N GLN A 353 7.39 -11.17 -35.25
CA GLN A 353 7.98 -10.77 -36.54
C GLN A 353 8.21 -9.27 -36.53
N SER A 354 9.45 -8.85 -36.81
CA SER A 354 9.87 -7.44 -36.94
C SER A 354 9.43 -6.83 -38.26
#